data_AF-A0A7C1ZMN0-F1
#
_entry.id   AF-A0A7C1ZMN0-F1
#
_cell.length_a   1.000
_cell.length_b   1.000
_cell.length_c   1.000
_cell.angle_alpha   90.00
_cell.angle_beta   90.00
_cell.angle_gamma   90.00
#
_symmetry.space_group_name_H-M   'P 1'
#
loop_
_entity.id
_entity.type
_entity.pdbx_description
1 polymer ?
#
loop_
_entity_poly.entity_id
_entity_poly.type
_entity_poly.pdbx_seq_one_letter_code
_entity_poly.pdbx_strand_id
1 'polypeptide(L)'
;MRTQENGTPFERIICGNEYNTFLLSGTRGTEIMLKLSKICLPALGIAIDDVMAPKNSKKDIMDMDISLTNISEKLVESIDVQDNLQIIKDLLTPCTRNGKPVDFDFDYRGQYKEMFEAIQWVIEINYKDFFLSLFKEKLTSRLKEVKKKIASESRTT
;
A
#
# COMPACT_ATOMS: atom_id res chain seq x y z
N MET A 1 -3.01 2.77 19.57
CA MET A 1 -1.61 2.87 19.14
C MET A 1 -0.80 2.04 20.13
N ARG A 2 -0.41 0.80 19.79
CA ARG A 2 0.45 -0.02 20.66
C ARG A 2 1.88 0.43 20.42
N THR A 3 2.48 1.09 21.40
CA THR A 3 3.94 1.27 21.48
C THR A 3 4.55 -0.10 21.75
N GLN A 4 5.09 -0.74 20.71
CA GLN A 4 6.01 -1.86 20.90
C GLN A 4 7.35 -1.28 21.36
N GLU A 5 7.96 -1.92 22.36
CA GLU A 5 9.31 -1.64 22.80
C GLU A 5 10.30 -1.92 21.66
N ASN A 6 11.28 -1.05 21.49
CA ASN A 6 12.29 -1.15 20.43
C ASN A 6 12.95 -2.54 20.44
N GLY A 7 12.67 -3.37 19.43
CA GLY A 7 13.39 -4.61 19.15
C GLY A 7 12.55 -5.87 19.03
N THR A 8 11.26 -5.86 19.36
CA THR A 8 10.41 -7.04 19.17
C THR A 8 9.98 -7.17 17.71
N PRO A 9 10.20 -8.32 17.05
CA PRO A 9 9.71 -8.52 15.70
C PRO A 9 8.18 -8.53 15.64
N PHE A 10 7.64 -8.10 14.51
CA PHE A 10 6.25 -8.38 14.15
C PHE A 10 6.18 -9.80 13.61
N GLU A 11 5.18 -10.57 14.05
CA GLU A 11 5.03 -11.97 13.69
C GLU A 11 3.68 -12.20 12.99
N ARG A 12 3.65 -13.06 11.97
CA ARG A 12 2.41 -13.49 11.28
C ARG A 12 2.62 -14.87 10.66
N ILE A 13 1.56 -15.69 10.65
CA ILE A 13 1.55 -16.92 9.84
C ILE A 13 1.01 -16.57 8.46
N ILE A 14 1.78 -16.86 7.41
CA ILE A 14 1.42 -16.61 6.01
C ILE A 14 1.55 -17.91 5.23
N CYS A 15 0.44 -18.37 4.63
CA CYS A 15 0.37 -19.65 3.92
C CYS A 15 0.97 -20.86 4.69
N GLY A 16 0.84 -20.85 6.02
CA GLY A 16 1.35 -21.92 6.91
C GLY A 16 2.82 -21.79 7.32
N ASN A 17 3.53 -20.74 6.89
CA ASN A 17 4.90 -20.44 7.30
C ASN A 17 4.92 -19.32 8.34
N GLU A 18 5.84 -19.41 9.29
CA GLU A 18 6.06 -18.40 10.31
C GLU A 18 6.90 -17.26 9.74
N TYR A 19 6.35 -16.04 9.74
CA TYR A 19 7.05 -14.85 9.27
C TYR A 19 7.32 -13.90 10.42
N ASN A 20 8.54 -13.36 10.45
CA ASN A 20 8.91 -12.26 11.33
C ASN A 20 9.50 -11.10 10.53
N THR A 21 9.22 -9.86 10.92
CA THR A 21 9.82 -8.67 10.31
C THR A 21 10.02 -7.55 11.33
N PHE A 22 10.74 -6.50 10.95
CA PHE A 22 10.99 -5.31 11.75
C PHE A 22 10.54 -4.05 11.01
N LEU A 23 10.45 -2.94 11.74
CA LEU A 23 10.35 -1.63 11.12
C LEU A 23 11.62 -1.34 10.32
N LEU A 24 11.45 -0.83 9.11
CA LEU A 24 12.54 -0.36 8.29
C LEU A 24 13.21 0.85 8.94
N SER A 25 14.54 0.97 8.77
CA SER A 25 15.26 2.17 9.20
C SER A 25 14.73 3.42 8.47
N GLY A 26 14.88 4.60 9.07
CA GLY A 26 14.36 5.84 8.47
C GLY A 26 14.83 6.08 7.03
N THR A 27 16.12 5.87 6.74
CA THR A 27 16.67 5.99 5.39
C THR A 27 16.04 4.99 4.43
N ARG A 28 16.06 3.70 4.79
CA ARG A 28 15.57 2.63 3.92
C ARG A 28 14.07 2.72 3.71
N GLY A 29 13.34 2.99 4.79
CA GLY A 29 11.92 3.22 4.81
C GLY A 29 11.52 4.36 3.87
N THR A 30 12.26 5.48 3.89
CA THR A 30 12.02 6.64 3.03
C THR A 30 12.31 6.34 1.56
N GLU A 31 13.41 5.66 1.25
CA GLU A 31 13.75 5.27 -0.13
C GLU A 31 12.65 4.42 -0.75
N ILE A 32 12.20 3.37 -0.04
CA ILE A 32 11.12 2.50 -0.48
C ILE A 32 9.81 3.29 -0.58
N MET A 33 9.48 4.13 0.40
CA MET A 33 8.28 4.98 0.38
C MET A 33 8.23 5.88 -0.86
N LEU A 34 9.35 6.51 -1.24
CA LEU A 34 9.42 7.35 -2.43
C LEU A 34 9.21 6.54 -3.71
N LYS A 35 9.78 5.33 -3.79
CA LYS A 35 9.57 4.42 -4.92
C LYS A 35 8.11 3.97 -5.00
N LEU A 36 7.55 3.49 -3.88
CA LEU A 36 6.15 3.09 -3.80
C LEU A 36 5.21 4.24 -4.15
N SER A 37 5.49 5.46 -3.70
CA SER A 37 4.64 6.62 -4.02
C SER A 37 4.53 6.85 -5.52
N LYS A 38 5.59 6.66 -6.29
CA LYS A 38 5.55 6.79 -7.76
C LYS A 38 4.61 5.77 -8.42
N ILE A 39 4.54 4.56 -7.86
CA ILE A 39 3.66 3.48 -8.32
C ILE A 39 2.22 3.73 -7.88
N CYS A 40 2.03 4.03 -6.60
CA CYS A 40 0.71 4.06 -5.99
C CYS A 40 -0.03 5.36 -6.33
N LEU A 41 0.64 6.50 -6.48
CA LEU A 41 -0.01 7.80 -6.71
C LEU A 41 -0.90 7.84 -7.96
N PRO A 42 -0.51 7.29 -9.11
CA PRO A 42 -1.38 7.13 -10.28
C PRO A 42 -2.58 6.21 -10.00
N ALA A 43 -2.34 5.04 -9.38
CA ALA A 43 -3.39 4.08 -9.05
C ALA A 43 -4.45 4.65 -8.10
N LEU A 44 -4.02 5.47 -7.12
CA LEU A 44 -4.93 6.17 -6.22
C LEU A 44 -5.84 7.14 -6.95
N GLY A 45 -5.36 7.78 -8.03
CA GLY A 45 -6.19 8.67 -8.85
C GLY A 45 -7.36 7.92 -9.47
N ILE A 46 -7.08 6.76 -10.08
CA ILE A 46 -8.08 5.90 -10.70
C ILE A 46 -9.08 5.38 -9.66
N ALA A 47 -8.59 4.88 -8.52
CA ALA A 47 -9.45 4.37 -7.45
C ALA A 47 -10.39 5.47 -6.88
N ILE A 48 -9.89 6.69 -6.76
CA ILE A 48 -10.70 7.84 -6.32
C ILE A 48 -11.73 8.23 -7.38
N ASP A 49 -11.38 8.18 -8.66
CA ASP A 49 -12.31 8.46 -9.77
C ASP A 49 -13.44 7.41 -9.81
N ASP A 50 -13.13 6.13 -9.56
CA ASP A 50 -14.12 5.04 -9.43
C ASP A 50 -15.05 5.21 -8.22
N VAL A 51 -14.51 5.66 -7.09
CA VAL A 51 -15.29 5.98 -5.88
C VAL A 51 -16.24 7.15 -6.13
N MET A 52 -15.78 8.17 -6.85
CA MET A 52 -16.61 9.33 -7.19
C MET A 52 -17.54 9.09 -8.38
N ALA A 53 -17.49 7.91 -9.02
CA ALA A 53 -18.39 7.59 -10.11
C ALA A 53 -19.87 7.67 -9.63
N PRO A 54 -20.78 8.27 -10.42
CA PRO A 54 -22.17 8.51 -10.00
C PRO A 54 -22.94 7.28 -9.49
N LYS A 55 -22.51 6.08 -9.93
CA LYS A 55 -23.09 4.78 -9.55
C LYS A 55 -22.78 4.36 -8.10
N ASN A 56 -21.76 4.93 -7.44
CA ASN A 56 -21.30 4.54 -6.10
C ASN A 56 -21.68 5.55 -4.99
N SER A 57 -22.53 6.53 -5.30
CA SER A 57 -22.84 7.72 -4.49
C SER A 57 -23.53 7.51 -3.13
N LYS A 58 -23.76 6.26 -2.68
CA LYS A 58 -24.48 5.96 -1.42
C LYS A 58 -23.62 5.42 -0.28
N LYS A 59 -22.34 5.10 -0.51
CA LYS A 59 -21.45 4.76 0.61
C LYS A 59 -20.82 6.03 1.15
N ASP A 60 -20.94 6.23 2.46
CA ASP A 60 -20.25 7.31 3.13
C ASP A 60 -18.75 7.15 2.86
N ILE A 61 -18.18 8.12 2.16
CA ILE A 61 -16.80 8.05 1.65
C ILE A 61 -15.80 7.92 2.82
N MET A 62 -16.22 8.34 4.03
CA MET A 62 -15.44 8.22 5.26
C MET A 62 -15.39 6.81 5.84
N ASP A 63 -16.31 5.92 5.43
CA ASP A 63 -16.37 4.50 5.85
C ASP A 63 -15.71 3.56 4.83
N MET A 64 -15.04 4.11 3.80
CA MET A 64 -14.31 3.28 2.85
C MET A 64 -13.06 2.71 3.48
N ASP A 65 -13.10 1.40 3.75
CA ASP A 65 -11.93 0.62 4.08
C ASP A 65 -11.02 0.58 2.84
N ILE A 66 -9.85 1.22 2.95
CA ILE A 66 -8.89 1.28 1.85
C ILE A 66 -8.28 -0.10 1.73
N SER A 67 -8.69 -0.82 0.68
CA SER A 67 -8.11 -2.12 0.36
C SER A 67 -6.66 -1.92 -0.05
N LEU A 68 -5.72 -2.13 0.87
CA LEU A 68 -4.28 -2.17 0.61
C LEU A 68 -3.92 -3.22 -0.46
N THR A 69 -4.82 -4.18 -0.72
CA THR A 69 -4.75 -5.13 -1.83
C THR A 69 -4.65 -4.42 -3.19
N ASN A 70 -5.37 -3.32 -3.40
CA ASN A 70 -5.30 -2.59 -4.67
C ASN A 70 -3.91 -1.93 -4.87
N ILE A 71 -3.24 -1.60 -3.77
CA ILE A 71 -1.90 -1.01 -3.80
C ILE A 71 -0.86 -2.07 -4.16
N SER A 72 -0.96 -3.26 -3.57
CA SER A 72 -0.06 -4.38 -3.87
C SER A 72 -0.25 -4.92 -5.29
N GLU A 73 -1.48 -4.98 -5.80
CA GLU A 73 -1.76 -5.38 -7.19
C GLU A 73 -1.15 -4.38 -8.19
N LYS A 74 -1.29 -3.07 -7.95
CA LYS A 74 -0.78 -2.03 -8.85
C LYS A 74 0.75 -1.87 -8.81
N LEU A 75 1.39 -2.33 -7.73
CA LEU A 75 2.84 -2.50 -7.65
C LEU A 75 3.39 -3.36 -8.80
N VAL A 76 2.60 -4.34 -9.25
CA VAL A 76 3.01 -5.26 -10.32
C VAL A 76 2.77 -4.67 -11.71
N GLU A 77 1.78 -3.79 -11.84
CA GLU A 77 1.29 -3.30 -13.15
C GLU A 77 1.97 -2.03 -13.65
N SER A 78 2.66 -1.26 -12.80
CA SER A 78 3.22 0.04 -13.17
C SER A 78 4.67 0.22 -12.71
N ILE A 79 5.55 0.59 -13.65
CA ILE A 79 7.03 0.69 -13.61
C ILE A 79 7.76 -0.47 -14.34
N ASP A 80 8.98 -0.20 -14.80
CA ASP A 80 9.94 -1.18 -15.31
C ASP A 80 10.02 -2.41 -14.38
N VAL A 81 9.93 -3.59 -14.99
CA VAL A 81 9.92 -4.89 -14.31
C VAL A 81 11.12 -5.04 -13.37
N GLN A 82 12.29 -4.50 -13.73
CA GLN A 82 13.51 -4.59 -12.92
C GLN A 82 13.43 -3.75 -11.64
N ASP A 83 12.95 -2.51 -11.75
CA ASP A 83 12.81 -1.61 -10.60
C ASP A 83 11.75 -2.13 -9.61
N ASN A 84 10.66 -2.68 -10.12
CA ASN A 84 9.61 -3.30 -9.30
C ASN A 84 10.10 -4.55 -8.57
N LEU A 85 10.86 -5.40 -9.25
CA LEU A 85 11.46 -6.57 -8.62
C LEU A 85 12.40 -6.17 -7.48
N GLN A 86 13.22 -5.13 -7.68
CA GLN A 86 14.11 -4.64 -6.63
C GLN A 86 13.34 -4.11 -5.42
N ILE A 87 12.25 -3.35 -5.63
CA ILE A 87 11.40 -2.86 -4.53
C ILE A 87 10.78 -4.01 -3.73
N ILE A 88 10.31 -5.04 -4.42
CA ILE A 88 9.73 -6.23 -3.78
C ILE A 88 10.80 -6.94 -2.92
N LYS A 89 11.99 -7.16 -3.48
CA LYS A 89 13.13 -7.75 -2.72
C LYS A 89 13.52 -6.87 -1.54
N ASP A 90 13.55 -5.56 -1.73
CA ASP A 90 13.86 -4.55 -0.72
C ASP A 90 12.87 -4.60 0.47
N LEU A 91 11.57 -4.78 0.19
CA LEU A 91 10.52 -4.92 1.19
C LEU A 91 10.64 -6.21 2.01
N LEU A 92 11.05 -7.32 1.38
CA LEU A 92 11.11 -8.63 2.02
C LEU A 92 12.48 -8.93 2.65
N THR A 93 13.50 -8.13 2.36
CA THR A 93 14.85 -8.23 2.97
C THR A 93 14.85 -8.28 4.51
N PRO A 94 14.08 -7.46 5.25
CA PRO A 94 14.05 -7.54 6.73
C PRO A 94 13.27 -8.75 7.26
N CYS A 95 12.64 -9.55 6.39
CA CYS A 95 11.80 -10.65 6.80
C CYS A 95 12.62 -11.94 7.05
N THR A 96 12.13 -12.72 8.00
CA THR A 96 12.50 -14.13 8.14
C THR A 96 11.28 -15.01 7.90
N ARG A 97 11.52 -16.20 7.34
CA ARG A 97 10.55 -17.26 7.09
C ARG A 97 11.04 -18.52 7.80
N ASN A 98 10.22 -19.05 8.70
CA ASN A 98 10.54 -20.22 9.54
C ASN A 98 11.90 -20.08 10.24
N GLY A 99 12.16 -18.89 10.79
CA GLY A 99 13.39 -18.55 11.52
C GLY A 99 14.63 -18.31 10.66
N LYS A 100 14.52 -18.33 9.32
CA LYS A 100 15.63 -18.04 8.39
C LYS A 100 15.39 -16.78 7.59
N PRO A 101 16.41 -16.01 7.20
CA PRO A 101 16.24 -14.90 6.26
C PRO A 101 15.53 -15.38 4.99
N VAL A 102 14.61 -14.58 4.47
CA VAL A 102 13.91 -14.88 3.23
C VAL A 102 14.92 -14.97 2.08
N ASP A 103 14.92 -16.11 1.39
CA ASP A 103 15.59 -16.29 0.10
C ASP A 103 14.53 -16.10 -0.98
N PHE A 104 14.46 -14.90 -1.55
CA PHE A 104 13.37 -14.54 -2.45
C PHE A 104 13.19 -15.51 -3.62
N ASP A 105 14.28 -15.89 -4.28
CA ASP A 105 14.23 -16.70 -5.49
C ASP A 105 13.93 -18.18 -5.16
N PHE A 106 14.30 -18.65 -3.97
CA PHE A 106 14.01 -20.01 -3.51
C PHE A 106 12.65 -20.17 -2.84
N ASP A 107 12.29 -19.26 -1.92
CA ASP A 107 11.10 -19.37 -1.07
C ASP A 107 9.82 -19.12 -1.85
N TYR A 108 9.85 -18.21 -2.84
CA TYR A 108 8.65 -17.82 -3.60
C TYR A 108 8.49 -18.50 -4.96
N ARG A 109 9.38 -19.44 -5.32
CA ARG A 109 9.26 -20.18 -6.58
C ARG A 109 7.93 -20.94 -6.65
N GLY A 110 7.03 -20.47 -7.51
CA GLY A 110 5.67 -21.03 -7.62
C GLY A 110 4.74 -20.73 -6.44
N GLN A 111 5.17 -19.93 -5.46
CA GLN A 111 4.40 -19.54 -4.26
C GLN A 111 4.06 -18.04 -4.27
N TYR A 112 3.63 -17.51 -5.43
CA TYR A 112 3.40 -16.07 -5.60
C TYR A 112 2.31 -15.51 -4.68
N LYS A 113 1.32 -16.32 -4.30
CA LYS A 113 0.32 -15.91 -3.31
C LYS A 113 0.97 -15.59 -1.96
N GLU A 114 1.84 -16.47 -1.47
CA GLU A 114 2.57 -16.26 -0.21
C GLU A 114 3.44 -14.99 -0.30
N MET A 115 4.10 -14.77 -1.44
CA MET A 115 4.87 -13.55 -1.71
C MET A 115 3.99 -12.29 -1.60
N PHE A 116 2.82 -12.27 -2.22
CA PHE A 116 1.92 -11.11 -2.17
C PHE A 116 1.38 -10.84 -0.77
N GLU A 117 1.01 -11.89 -0.04
CA GLU A 117 0.56 -11.76 1.36
C GLU A 117 1.68 -11.22 2.26
N ALA A 118 2.94 -11.65 2.05
CA ALA A 118 4.09 -11.14 2.76
C ALA A 118 4.36 -9.66 2.43
N ILE A 119 4.32 -9.27 1.16
CA ILE A 119 4.47 -7.86 0.73
C ILE A 119 3.39 -6.99 1.37
N GLN A 120 2.12 -7.41 1.28
CA GLN A 120 1.00 -6.68 1.86
C GLN A 120 1.22 -6.48 3.36
N TRP A 121 1.62 -7.53 4.07
CA TRP A 121 1.88 -7.47 5.50
C TRP A 121 3.02 -6.49 5.87
N VAL A 122 4.13 -6.51 5.13
CA VAL A 122 5.24 -5.57 5.36
C VAL A 122 4.80 -4.13 5.10
N ILE A 123 4.01 -3.90 4.05
CA ILE A 123 3.45 -2.57 3.74
C ILE A 123 2.50 -2.12 4.85
N GLU A 124 1.67 -3.01 5.37
CA GLU A 124 0.77 -2.74 6.50
C GLU A 124 1.53 -2.27 7.73
N ILE A 125 2.65 -2.91 8.05
CA ILE A 125 3.46 -2.57 9.23
C ILE A 125 4.16 -1.21 9.05
N ASN A 126 4.77 -0.98 7.88
CA ASN A 126 5.69 0.15 7.70
C ASN A 126 5.02 1.41 7.14
N TYR A 127 3.93 1.27 6.38
CA TYR A 127 3.42 2.36 5.54
C TYR A 127 1.91 2.54 5.58
N LYS A 128 1.17 1.74 6.36
CA LYS A 128 -0.30 1.86 6.45
C LYS A 128 -0.73 3.29 6.73
N ASP A 129 -0.18 3.91 7.78
CA ASP A 129 -0.59 5.27 8.16
C ASP A 129 -0.24 6.31 7.08
N PHE A 130 0.91 6.14 6.41
CA PHE A 130 1.30 6.98 5.29
C PHE A 130 0.32 6.89 4.13
N PHE A 131 0.01 5.68 3.64
CA PHE A 131 -0.91 5.49 2.52
C PHE A 131 -2.35 5.90 2.87
N LEU A 132 -2.81 5.62 4.09
CA LEU A 132 -4.11 6.08 4.56
C LEU A 132 -4.20 7.61 4.58
N SER A 133 -3.17 8.29 5.07
CA SER A 133 -3.10 9.76 5.08
C SER A 133 -3.12 10.32 3.65
N LEU A 134 -2.26 9.78 2.78
CA LEU A 134 -2.13 10.19 1.39
C LEU A 134 -3.44 10.02 0.62
N PHE A 135 -4.14 8.90 0.81
CA PHE A 135 -5.45 8.66 0.21
C PHE A 135 -6.49 9.69 0.68
N LYS A 136 -6.58 9.90 2.00
CA LYS A 136 -7.53 10.87 2.59
C LYS A 136 -7.29 12.28 2.07
N GLU A 137 -6.03 12.70 1.94
CA GLU A 137 -5.68 14.02 1.41
C GLU A 137 -6.10 14.19 -0.06
N LYS A 138 -5.79 13.20 -0.91
CA LYS A 138 -6.18 13.23 -2.32
C LYS A 138 -7.69 13.23 -2.49
N LEU A 139 -8.40 12.38 -1.75
CA LEU A 139 -9.85 12.29 -1.79
C LEU A 139 -10.50 13.61 -1.37
N THR A 140 -10.03 14.20 -0.27
CA THR A 140 -10.50 15.50 0.22
C THR A 140 -10.28 16.61 -0.82
N SER A 141 -9.11 16.60 -1.48
CA SER A 141 -8.77 17.58 -2.52
C SER A 141 -9.72 17.47 -3.71
N ARG A 142 -9.96 16.25 -4.20
CA ARG A 142 -10.90 15.99 -5.29
C ARG A 142 -12.34 16.38 -4.95
N LEU A 143 -12.80 16.08 -3.74
CA LEU A 143 -14.14 16.49 -3.29
C LEU A 143 -14.32 18.01 -3.28
N LYS A 144 -13.27 18.76 -2.91
CA LYS A 144 -13.29 20.24 -2.98
C LYS A 144 -13.37 20.72 -4.43
N GLU A 145 -12.62 20.10 -5.35
CA GLU A 145 -12.67 20.43 -6.79
C GLU A 145 -14.07 20.22 -7.38
N VAL A 146 -14.69 19.07 -7.09
CA VAL A 146 -16.04 18.73 -7.57
C VAL A 146 -17.09 19.72 -7.03
N LYS A 147 -17.05 20.00 -5.71
CA LYS A 147 -17.97 20.98 -5.10
C LYS A 147 -17.83 22.37 -5.71
N LYS A 148 -16.60 22.81 -5.99
CA LYS A 148 -16.34 24.10 -6.64
C LYS A 148 -16.93 24.15 -8.05
N LYS A 149 -16.79 23.06 -8.82
CA LYS A 149 -17.33 22.95 -10.19
C LYS A 149 -18.85 23.00 -10.20
N ILE A 150 -19.52 22.23 -9.34
CA ILE A 150 -20.98 22.25 -9.20
C ILE A 150 -21.46 23.66 -8.83
N ALA A 151 -20.83 24.30 -7.84
CA ALA A 151 -21.20 25.65 -7.40
C ALA A 151 -21.00 26.72 -8.48
N SER A 152 -20.02 26.57 -9.39
CA SER A 152 -19.87 27.46 -10.55
C SER A 152 -20.92 27.21 -11.61
N GLU A 153 -21.29 25.95 -11.88
CA GLU A 153 -22.28 25.61 -12.90
C GLU A 153 -23.69 26.08 -12.50
N SER A 154 -24.09 25.93 -11.22
CA SER A 154 -25.39 26.40 -10.70
C SER A 154 -25.57 27.92 -10.66
N ARG A 155 -24.51 28.72 -10.87
CA ARG A 155 -24.60 30.19 -10.97
C ARG A 155 -24.77 30.69 -12.41
N THR A 156 -24.68 29.79 -13.38
CA THR A 156 -24.73 30.10 -14.83
C THR A 156 -26.05 29.68 -15.46
N THR A 157 -26.96 29.09 -14.68
CA THR A 157 -28.34 28.73 -15.02
C THR A 157 -29.32 29.54 -14.19
#